data_AF-A0A3N4LA87-F1
#
_entry.id   AF-A0A3N4LA87-F1
#
_cell.length_a   1.000
_cell.length_b   1.000
_cell.length_c   1.000
_cell.angle_alpha   90.00
_cell.angle_beta   90.00
_cell.angle_gamma   90.00
#
_symmetry.space_group_name_H-M   'P 1'
#
loop_
_entity.id
_entity.type
_entity.pdbx_description
1 polymer ?
#
loop_
_entity_poly.entity_id
_entity_poly.type
_entity_poly.pdbx_seq_one_letter_code
_entity_poly.pdbx_strand_id
1 'polypeptide(L)'
;MVRIARGTAEASFQATLFAAFTSILPSTHLCIFEPNAEANDNLDMLITESKTDSELYPVACFELKVGKLTPAELKGPILQAQRYAAYFGSPIHLINFYLEGTGPPKEPEEIPENIILVHIWYRADCRMFSYCTRGMEQEKEITVVRLAD
;
A
#
# COMPACT_ATOMS: atom_id res chain seq x y z
N MET A 1 -13.25 -22.93 8.78
CA MET A 1 -12.54 -21.70 9.13
C MET A 1 -11.34 -21.60 8.19
N VAL A 2 -11.49 -20.89 7.07
CA VAL A 2 -10.43 -20.77 6.06
C VAL A 2 -9.40 -19.77 6.58
N ARG A 3 -8.24 -20.27 7.01
CA ARG A 3 -7.08 -19.42 7.26
C ARG A 3 -6.58 -18.96 5.89
N ILE A 4 -7.05 -17.80 5.45
CA ILE A 4 -6.45 -17.09 4.32
C ILE A 4 -4.97 -16.89 4.72
N ALA A 5 -4.07 -17.59 4.03
CA ALA A 5 -2.64 -17.47 4.27
C ALA A 5 -2.28 -15.99 4.11
N ARG A 6 -1.50 -15.41 5.03
CA ARG A 6 -1.25 -13.96 5.04
C ARG A 6 -0.77 -13.40 3.69
N GLY A 7 -0.07 -14.20 2.88
CA GLY A 7 0.31 -13.85 1.50
C GLY A 7 -0.85 -13.76 0.49
N THR A 8 -1.92 -14.55 0.65
CA THR A 8 -3.14 -14.44 -0.20
C THR A 8 -3.95 -13.17 0.09
N ALA A 9 -3.83 -12.59 1.29
CA ALA A 9 -4.49 -11.33 1.62
C ALA A 9 -3.77 -10.13 0.97
N GLU A 10 -2.44 -10.09 1.02
CA GLU A 10 -1.63 -9.02 0.42
C GLU A 10 -1.87 -8.92 -1.10
N ALA A 11 -1.79 -10.05 -1.82
CA ALA A 11 -2.08 -10.11 -3.25
C ALA A 11 -3.52 -9.68 -3.59
N SER A 12 -4.50 -10.00 -2.74
CA SER A 12 -5.90 -9.59 -2.94
C SER A 12 -6.07 -8.07 -2.82
N PHE A 13 -5.42 -7.45 -1.83
CA PHE A 13 -5.42 -5.99 -1.69
C PHE A 13 -4.71 -5.31 -2.84
N GLN A 14 -3.54 -5.81 -3.24
CA GLN A 14 -2.78 -5.30 -4.37
C GLN A 14 -3.61 -5.32 -5.66
N ALA A 15 -4.22 -6.46 -6.00
CA ALA A 15 -5.08 -6.59 -7.19
C ALA A 15 -6.29 -5.65 -7.14
N THR A 16 -6.90 -5.48 -5.97
CA THR A 16 -8.05 -4.56 -5.79
C THR A 16 -7.64 -3.11 -5.98
N LEU A 17 -6.52 -2.69 -5.39
CA LEU A 17 -6.00 -1.33 -5.55
C LEU A 17 -5.60 -1.05 -6.99
N PHE A 18 -4.97 -2.01 -7.66
CA PHE A 18 -4.63 -1.87 -9.07
C PHE A 18 -5.86 -1.71 -9.96
N ALA A 19 -6.89 -2.53 -9.76
CA ALA A 19 -8.17 -2.39 -10.47
C ALA A 19 -8.83 -1.03 -10.22
N ALA A 20 -8.79 -0.54 -8.97
CA ALA A 20 -9.30 0.79 -8.63
C ALA A 20 -8.49 1.88 -9.35
N PHE A 21 -7.16 1.87 -9.22
CA PHE A 21 -6.28 2.89 -9.81
C PHE A 21 -6.39 2.94 -11.33
N THR A 22 -6.37 1.79 -12.00
CA THR A 22 -6.56 1.74 -13.46
C THR A 22 -7.91 2.30 -13.92
N SER A 23 -8.92 2.33 -13.05
CA SER A 23 -10.23 2.92 -13.37
C SER A 23 -10.35 4.42 -13.08
N ILE A 24 -9.56 4.96 -12.15
CA ILE A 24 -9.70 6.35 -11.68
C ILE A 24 -8.55 7.28 -12.11
N LEU A 25 -7.40 6.72 -12.47
CA LEU A 25 -6.24 7.50 -12.83
C LEU A 25 -6.45 8.25 -14.15
N PRO A 26 -5.89 9.46 -14.31
CA PRO A 26 -5.87 10.15 -15.59
C PRO A 26 -5.20 9.30 -16.66
N SER A 27 -5.54 9.50 -17.93
CA SER A 27 -4.94 8.77 -19.06
C SER A 27 -3.44 8.99 -19.21
N THR A 28 -2.89 10.04 -18.60
CA THR A 28 -1.44 10.31 -18.56
C THR A 28 -0.71 9.47 -17.51
N HIS A 29 -1.43 8.74 -16.67
CA HIS A 29 -0.86 7.95 -15.60
C HIS A 29 -0.95 6.45 -15.91
N LEU A 30 0.07 5.70 -15.48
CA LEU A 30 0.09 4.25 -15.55
C LEU A 30 0.26 3.68 -14.15
N CYS A 31 -0.53 2.65 -13.85
CA CYS A 31 -0.30 1.82 -12.68
C CYS A 31 0.46 0.57 -13.13
N ILE A 32 1.59 0.28 -12.50
CA ILE A 32 2.49 -0.83 -12.82
C ILE A 32 2.53 -1.77 -11.62
N PHE A 33 2.32 -3.05 -11.89
CA PHE A 33 2.31 -4.13 -10.90
C PHE A 33 3.70 -4.77 -10.81
N GLU A 34 4.16 -5.03 -9.58
CA GLU A 34 5.46 -5.69 -9.33
C GLU A 34 6.63 -5.17 -10.18
N PRO A 35 6.83 -3.84 -10.34
CA PRO A 35 8.01 -3.34 -11.03
C PRO A 35 9.27 -3.83 -10.33
N ASN A 36 10.17 -4.41 -11.11
CA ASN A 36 11.45 -4.89 -10.61
C ASN A 36 12.23 -3.73 -9.97
N ALA A 37 12.65 -3.94 -8.73
CA ALA A 37 13.78 -3.23 -8.14
C ALA A 37 15.07 -4.04 -8.39
N GLU A 38 16.19 -3.63 -7.78
CA GLU A 38 17.43 -4.41 -7.83
C GLU A 38 17.27 -5.84 -7.27
N ALA A 39 17.99 -6.80 -7.87
CA ALA A 39 18.27 -8.12 -7.30
C ALA A 39 17.05 -8.99 -6.90
N ASN A 40 16.08 -9.16 -7.80
CA ASN A 40 14.87 -9.99 -7.61
C ASN A 40 13.92 -9.54 -6.48
N ASP A 41 14.07 -8.30 -5.99
CA ASP A 41 13.06 -7.65 -5.15
C ASP A 41 12.13 -6.82 -6.06
N ASN A 42 10.82 -6.93 -5.86
CA ASN A 42 9.83 -6.17 -6.61
C ASN A 42 9.05 -5.27 -5.64
N LEU A 43 8.84 -4.01 -6.02
CA LEU A 43 7.91 -3.13 -5.31
C LEU A 43 6.49 -3.59 -5.64
N ASP A 44 5.57 -3.60 -4.69
CA ASP A 44 4.22 -4.12 -4.96
C ASP A 44 3.50 -3.33 -6.07
N MET A 45 3.60 -2.00 -6.06
CA MET A 45 2.93 -1.18 -7.06
C MET A 45 3.56 0.20 -7.25
N LEU A 46 3.56 0.68 -8.49
CA LEU A 46 4.07 1.99 -8.86
C LEU A 46 3.05 2.71 -9.73
N ILE A 47 2.74 3.96 -9.40
CA ILE A 47 2.02 4.88 -10.28
C ILE A 47 3.05 5.80 -10.92
N THR A 48 3.04 5.85 -12.24
CA THR A 48 3.86 6.78 -13.02
C THR A 48 2.98 7.80 -13.74
N GLU A 49 3.58 8.93 -14.08
CA GLU A 49 3.03 9.93 -15.00
C GLU A 49 3.91 10.01 -16.24
N SER A 50 3.27 9.97 -17.41
CA SER A 50 3.86 10.29 -18.70
C SER A 50 3.70 11.78 -18.95
N LYS A 51 4.82 12.51 -18.95
CA LYS A 51 4.86 13.93 -19.37
C LYS A 51 5.12 14.08 -20.87
N THR A 52 5.73 13.06 -21.46
CA THR A 52 5.98 12.88 -22.90
C THR A 52 5.81 11.39 -23.23
N ASP A 53 5.62 11.05 -24.50
CA ASP A 53 5.33 9.67 -24.96
C ASP A 53 6.40 8.63 -24.54
N SER A 54 7.59 9.05 -24.09
CA SER A 54 8.73 8.16 -23.81
C SER A 54 9.28 8.21 -22.39
N GLU A 55 8.85 9.14 -21.53
CA GLU A 55 9.39 9.30 -20.18
C GLU A 55 8.31 9.08 -19.12
N LEU A 56 8.51 8.07 -18.28
CA LEU A 56 7.66 7.76 -17.13
C LEU A 56 8.36 8.21 -15.85
N TYR A 57 7.68 9.03 -15.06
CA TYR A 57 8.17 9.51 -13.78
C TYR A 57 7.40 8.88 -12.63
N PRO A 58 8.06 8.37 -11.57
CA PRO A 58 7.38 7.90 -10.36
C PRO A 58 6.55 9.03 -9.74
N VAL A 59 5.26 8.80 -9.54
CA VAL A 59 4.36 9.72 -8.83
C VAL A 59 4.02 9.17 -7.45
N ALA A 60 3.80 7.87 -7.35
CA ALA A 60 3.56 7.22 -6.07
C ALA A 60 4.06 5.76 -6.10
N CYS A 61 4.88 5.40 -5.12
CA CYS A 61 5.37 4.04 -4.92
C CYS A 61 4.67 3.43 -3.70
N PHE A 62 4.17 2.21 -3.82
CA PHE A 62 3.44 1.52 -2.76
C PHE A 62 4.10 0.19 -2.41
N GLU A 63 4.35 0.01 -1.13
CA GLU A 63 4.73 -1.28 -0.53
C GLU A 63 3.60 -1.68 0.42
N LEU A 64 3.01 -2.85 0.21
CA LEU A 64 1.83 -3.33 0.91
C LEU A 64 2.22 -4.40 1.92
N LYS A 65 1.63 -4.35 3.11
CA LYS A 65 1.78 -5.39 4.14
C LYS A 65 0.45 -5.67 4.79
N VAL A 66 0.30 -6.88 5.30
CA VAL A 66 -0.89 -7.27 6.08
C VAL A 66 -0.51 -7.74 7.47
N GLY A 67 -1.16 -7.17 8.48
CA GLY A 67 -1.17 -7.62 9.86
C GLY A 67 0.14 -7.40 10.60
N LYS A 68 0.88 -6.33 10.29
CA LYS A 68 2.03 -5.90 11.11
C LYS A 68 1.49 -5.06 12.26
N LEU A 69 1.53 -5.57 13.49
CA LEU A 69 0.89 -4.93 14.64
C LEU A 69 1.91 -4.31 15.60
N THR A 70 3.16 -4.72 15.50
CA THR A 70 4.24 -4.29 16.39
C THR A 70 5.39 -3.61 15.65
N PRO A 71 6.18 -2.76 16.32
CA PRO A 71 7.36 -2.14 15.71
C PRO A 71 8.37 -3.17 15.18
N ALA A 72 8.52 -4.30 15.89
CA ALA A 72 9.41 -5.38 15.48
C ALA A 72 8.98 -6.02 14.14
N GLU A 73 7.67 -6.18 13.92
CA GLU A 73 7.12 -6.70 12.67
C GLU A 73 7.24 -5.71 11.50
N LEU A 74 7.27 -4.40 11.79
CA LEU A 74 7.43 -3.32 10.81
C LEU A 74 8.89 -3.06 10.42
N LYS A 75 9.86 -3.48 11.24
CA LYS A 75 11.29 -3.24 10.98
C LYS A 75 11.75 -3.75 9.61
N GLY A 76 11.41 -4.99 9.26
CA GLY A 76 11.76 -5.58 7.96
C GLY A 76 11.14 -4.81 6.78
N PRO A 77 9.81 -4.59 6.77
CA PRO A 77 9.13 -3.78 5.77
C PRO A 77 9.69 -2.35 5.61
N ILE A 78 10.05 -1.68 6.71
CA ILE A 78 10.65 -0.33 6.63
C ILE A 78 12.00 -0.38 5.94
N LEU A 79 12.86 -1.34 6.29
CA LEU A 79 14.17 -1.51 5.63
C LEU A 79 14.01 -1.83 4.14
N GLN A 80 12.99 -2.59 3.77
CA GLN A 80 12.67 -2.89 2.36
C GLN A 80 12.20 -1.63 1.62
N ALA A 81 11.25 -0.89 2.21
CA ALA A 81 10.76 0.36 1.65
C ALA A 81 11.89 1.41 1.51
N GLN A 82 12.88 1.46 2.41
CA GLN A 82 14.03 2.34 2.25
C GLN A 82 14.88 1.99 1.03
N ARG A 83 15.07 0.70 0.73
CA ARG A 83 15.78 0.28 -0.50
C ARG A 83 15.01 0.71 -1.74
N TYR A 84 13.69 0.57 -1.74
CA TYR A 84 12.85 1.02 -2.84
C TYR A 84 12.88 2.54 -3.00
N ALA A 85 12.82 3.31 -1.91
CA ALA A 85 12.93 4.77 -2.00
C ALA A 85 14.27 5.20 -2.62
N ALA A 86 15.36 4.53 -2.26
CA ALA A 86 16.67 4.80 -2.85
C ALA A 86 16.72 4.43 -4.34
N TYR A 87 16.15 3.28 -4.73
CA TYR A 87 16.15 2.80 -6.11
C TYR A 87 15.28 3.67 -7.04
N PHE A 88 14.04 3.94 -6.65
CA PHE A 88 13.10 4.72 -7.45
C PHE A 88 13.28 6.23 -7.30
N GLY A 89 14.10 6.69 -6.35
CA GLY A 89 14.31 8.11 -6.07
C GLY A 89 13.04 8.84 -5.59
N SER A 90 12.11 8.12 -4.96
CA SER A 90 10.78 8.62 -4.56
C SER A 90 10.40 8.09 -3.18
N PRO A 91 9.62 8.84 -2.36
CA PRO A 91 9.07 8.32 -1.13
C PRO A 91 8.22 7.06 -1.35
N ILE A 92 8.28 6.11 -0.40
CA ILE A 92 7.46 4.90 -0.42
C ILE A 92 6.29 5.03 0.55
N HIS A 93 5.09 4.78 0.04
CA HIS A 93 3.90 4.58 0.85
C HIS A 93 3.89 3.13 1.35
N LEU A 94 4.32 2.93 2.59
CA LEU A 94 4.25 1.64 3.24
C LEU A 94 2.83 1.48 3.84
N ILE A 95 1.98 0.77 3.12
CA ILE A 95 0.58 0.56 3.51
C ILE A 95 0.47 -0.75 4.29
N ASN A 96 0.09 -0.67 5.57
CA ASN A 96 -0.15 -1.85 6.40
C ASN A 96 -1.64 -2.01 6.71
N PHE A 97 -2.25 -3.06 6.15
CA PHE A 97 -3.63 -3.44 6.41
C PHE A 97 -3.74 -4.26 7.69
N TYR A 98 -4.65 -3.91 8.59
CA TYR A 98 -4.89 -4.67 9.81
C TYR A 98 -6.38 -4.90 10.07
N LEU A 99 -6.69 -6.08 10.60
CA LEU A 99 -8.06 -6.59 10.70
C LEU A 99 -8.79 -6.01 11.92
N GLU A 100 -10.09 -5.80 11.79
CA GLU A 100 -10.99 -5.52 12.90
C GLU A 100 -10.79 -6.50 14.07
N GLY A 101 -10.68 -5.94 15.28
CA GLY A 101 -10.48 -6.72 16.50
C GLY A 101 -9.02 -7.03 16.86
N THR A 102 -8.03 -6.72 16.01
CA THR A 102 -6.61 -6.91 16.38
C THR A 102 -6.01 -5.75 17.19
N GLY A 103 -6.74 -4.64 17.31
CA GLY A 103 -6.24 -3.37 17.85
C GLY A 103 -5.39 -2.59 16.83
N PRO A 104 -5.19 -1.28 17.03
CA PRO A 104 -4.36 -0.46 16.15
C PRO A 104 -2.89 -0.90 16.22
N PRO A 105 -2.15 -0.90 15.09
CA PRO A 105 -0.72 -1.15 15.09
C PRO A 105 0.03 -0.15 15.97
N LYS A 106 1.06 -0.62 16.66
CA LYS A 106 2.01 0.25 17.36
C LYS A 106 3.10 0.68 16.37
N GLU A 107 3.19 1.99 16.15
CA GLU A 107 4.22 2.58 15.29
C GLU A 107 5.62 2.46 15.95
N PRO A 108 6.69 2.29 15.14
CA PRO A 108 8.05 2.53 15.60
C PRO A 108 8.24 3.99 16.06
N GLU A 109 9.18 4.21 16.98
CA GLU A 109 9.49 5.56 17.48
C GLU A 109 9.97 6.49 16.35
N GLU A 110 10.79 5.93 15.46
CA GLU A 110 11.36 6.62 14.31
C GLU A 110 10.92 5.95 13.00
N ILE A 111 10.44 6.77 12.07
CA ILE A 111 10.13 6.38 10.70
C ILE A 111 10.99 7.26 9.80
N PRO A 112 11.78 6.69 8.86
CA PRO A 112 12.61 7.48 7.97
C PRO A 112 11.79 8.47 7.14
N GLU A 113 12.33 9.66 6.86
CA GLU A 113 11.60 10.77 6.20
C GLU A 113 11.08 10.42 4.80
N ASN A 114 11.74 9.49 4.10
CA ASN A 114 11.34 9.01 2.77
C ASN A 114 10.28 7.90 2.82
N ILE A 115 9.77 7.54 4.01
CA ILE A 115 8.75 6.51 4.20
C ILE A 115 7.48 7.12 4.76
N ILE A 116 6.40 6.93 4.03
CA ILE A 116 5.05 7.34 4.43
C ILE A 116 4.33 6.08 4.93
N LEU A 117 4.36 5.85 6.25
CA LEU A 117 3.66 4.72 6.86
C LEU A 117 2.16 5.05 6.97
N VAL A 118 1.33 4.18 6.41
CA VAL A 118 -0.13 4.30 6.48
C VAL A 118 -0.69 3.01 7.05
N HIS A 119 -1.50 3.14 8.11
CA HIS A 119 -2.21 2.01 8.68
C HIS A 119 -3.66 2.04 8.20
N ILE A 120 -4.10 0.96 7.54
CA ILE A 120 -5.47 0.81 7.06
C ILE A 120 -6.16 -0.30 7.86
N TRP A 121 -7.10 0.09 8.71
CA TRP A 121 -8.02 -0.83 9.35
C TRP A 121 -9.02 -1.35 8.32
N TYR A 122 -9.31 -2.65 8.34
CA TYR A 122 -10.36 -3.23 7.51
C TYR A 122 -11.20 -4.25 8.28
N ARG A 123 -12.48 -4.33 7.95
CA ARG A 123 -13.38 -5.39 8.43
C ARG A 123 -13.19 -6.66 7.63
N ALA A 124 -13.49 -7.82 8.22
CA ALA A 124 -13.30 -9.13 7.56
C ALA A 124 -14.10 -9.29 6.25
N ASP A 125 -15.17 -8.52 6.07
CA ASP A 125 -15.97 -8.47 4.84
C ASP A 125 -15.44 -7.49 3.79
N CYS A 126 -14.35 -6.76 4.09
CA CYS A 126 -13.74 -5.72 3.27
C CYS A 126 -14.70 -4.63 2.80
N ARG A 127 -15.77 -4.34 3.57
CA ARG A 127 -16.76 -3.31 3.24
C ARG A 127 -16.52 -1.97 3.90
N MET A 128 -15.62 -1.93 4.89
CA MET A 128 -15.25 -0.71 5.60
C MET A 128 -13.75 -0.66 5.77
N PHE A 129 -13.19 0.53 5.55
CA PHE A 129 -11.79 0.84 5.73
C PHE A 129 -11.67 2.12 6.54
N SER A 130 -10.65 2.24 7.39
CA SER A 130 -10.29 3.49 8.06
C SER A 130 -8.78 3.63 8.03
N TYR A 131 -8.25 4.84 7.84
CA TYR A 131 -6.81 5.03 7.78
C TYR A 131 -6.35 6.10 8.77
N CYS A 132 -5.15 5.90 9.31
CA CYS A 132 -4.45 6.90 10.11
C CYS A 132 -3.09 7.21 9.48
N THR A 133 -2.79 8.49 9.37
CA THR A 133 -1.47 9.03 9.03
C THR A 133 -1.05 9.94 10.17
N ARG A 134 0.23 9.93 10.57
CA ARG A 134 0.76 10.74 11.70
C ARG A 134 0.14 12.15 11.73
N GLY A 135 -0.72 12.40 12.73
CA GLY A 135 -1.29 13.72 13.03
C GLY A 135 -2.70 14.02 12.50
N MET A 136 -3.32 13.12 11.72
CA MET A 136 -4.73 13.25 11.31
C MET A 136 -5.40 11.87 11.27
N GLU A 137 -6.28 11.61 12.25
CA GLU A 137 -7.27 10.54 12.12
C GLU A 137 -8.35 11.02 11.12
N GLN A 138 -8.47 10.33 9.99
CA GLN A 138 -9.58 10.53 9.06
C GLN A 138 -10.32 9.22 8.89
N GLU A 139 -11.52 9.14 9.47
CA GLU A 139 -12.44 8.06 9.20
C GLU A 139 -13.15 8.36 7.87
N LYS A 140 -12.95 7.51 6.86
CA LYS A 140 -13.71 7.56 5.62
C LYS A 140 -14.45 6.25 5.45
N GLU A 141 -15.77 6.29 5.56
CA GLU A 141 -16.61 5.19 5.13
C GLU A 141 -16.51 5.05 3.60
N ILE A 142 -15.88 3.98 3.13
CA ILE A 142 -15.88 3.63 1.71
C ILE A 142 -17.04 2.65 1.49
N THR A 143 -18.17 3.15 0.99
CA THR A 143 -19.26 2.28 0.55
C THR A 143 -18.84 1.57 -0.74
N VAL A 144 -18.48 0.28 -0.66
CA VAL A 144 -18.29 -0.56 -1.84
C VAL A 144 -19.67 -0.83 -2.45
N VAL A 145 -20.06 -0.03 -3.43
CA VAL A 145 -21.29 -0.26 -4.19
C VAL A 145 -21.03 -1.44 -5.14
N ARG A 146 -21.68 -2.58 -4.90
CA ARG A 146 -21.75 -3.64 -5.92
C ARG A 146 -22.42 -3.04 -7.15
N LEU A 147 -21.70 -2.95 -8.27
CA LEU A 147 -22.35 -2.87 -9.57
C LEU A 147 -23.13 -4.18 -9.73
N ALA A 148 -24.46 -4.07 -9.78
CA ALA A 148 -25.32 -5.22 -10.03
C ALA A 148 -25.01 -5.75 -11.44
N ASP A 149 -24.94 -7.08 -11.56
CA ASP A 149 -24.81 -7.81 -12.83
C ASP A 149 -25.95 -7.49 -13.81
#